data_AF-A0A259DFE6-F1
#
_entry.id   AF-A0A259DFE6-F1
#
_cell.length_a   1.000
_cell.length_b   1.000
_cell.length_c   1.000
_cell.angle_alpha   90.00
_cell.angle_beta   90.00
_cell.angle_gamma   90.00
#
_symmetry.space_group_name_H-M   'P 1'
#
loop_
_entity.id
_entity.type
_entity.pdbx_description
1 polymer ?
#
loop_
_entity_poly.entity_id
_entity_poly.type
_entity_poly.pdbx_seq_one_letter_code
_entity_poly.pdbx_strand_id
1 'polypeptide(L)'
;LDRKMLQFRLKDPEPLLFHNEAIVRDGTIVGPITSGNYGHFLGGAIGLGYVPAKGRTDEELLGSTYEIEVAGQRHAAVASLVPMHDPKSERVRA
;
A
#
# COMPACT_ATOMS: atom_id res chain seq x y z
N LEU A 1 -1.31 -12.24 14.96
CA LEU A 1 -1.20 -10.77 14.79
C LEU A 1 -2.51 -10.28 14.21
N ASP A 2 -3.11 -9.25 14.79
CA ASP A 2 -4.44 -8.76 14.37
C ASP A 2 -4.39 -7.85 13.13
N ARG A 3 -3.18 -7.48 12.68
CA ARG A 3 -2.91 -6.63 11.51
C ARG A 3 -1.68 -7.10 10.74
N LYS A 4 -1.62 -6.82 9.44
CA LYS A 4 -0.46 -7.06 8.56
C LYS A 4 0.03 -5.75 7.94
N MET A 5 1.34 -5.62 7.75
CA MET A 5 1.93 -4.50 7.01
C MET A 5 1.79 -4.77 5.52
N LEU A 6 1.27 -3.81 4.77
CA LEU A 6 1.17 -3.85 3.31
C LEU A 6 1.94 -2.68 2.71
N GLN A 7 2.40 -2.87 1.47
CA GLN A 7 2.86 -1.79 0.61
C GLN A 7 1.71 -1.36 -0.31
N PHE A 8 1.62 -0.07 -0.57
CA PHE A 8 0.64 0.54 -1.46
C PHE A 8 1.37 1.37 -2.50
N ARG A 9 1.01 1.22 -3.77
CA ARG A 9 1.47 2.11 -4.83
C ARG A 9 0.28 2.78 -5.47
N LEU A 10 0.25 4.10 -5.51
CA LEU A 10 -0.79 4.83 -6.24
C LEU A 10 -0.70 4.52 -7.73
N LYS A 11 -1.85 4.34 -8.38
CA LYS A 11 -1.92 4.16 -9.84
C LYS A 11 -1.69 5.46 -10.60
N ASP A 12 -2.08 6.57 -9.97
CA ASP A 12 -1.80 7.92 -10.43
C ASP A 12 -0.38 8.34 -9.96
N PRO A 13 0.52 8.75 -10.87
CA PRO A 13 1.88 9.14 -10.49
C PRO A 13 1.98 10.54 -9.88
N GLU A 14 0.96 11.39 -10.00
CA GLU A 14 1.06 12.79 -9.57
C GLU A 14 0.97 13.00 -8.04
N PRO A 15 0.05 12.34 -7.29
CA PRO A 15 -0.07 12.53 -5.86
C PRO A 15 1.14 11.96 -5.13
N LEU A 16 1.56 12.65 -4.07
CA LEU A 16 2.63 12.20 -3.19
C LEU A 16 2.06 11.71 -1.85
N LEU A 17 2.75 10.73 -1.27
CA LEU A 17 2.48 10.24 0.08
C LEU A 17 3.62 10.69 0.98
N PHE A 18 3.27 11.27 2.12
CA PHE A 18 4.21 11.64 3.16
C PHE A 18 3.96 10.75 4.36
N HIS A 19 2.90 11.00 5.12
CA HIS A 19 2.53 10.28 6.34
C HIS A 19 1.07 10.58 6.71
N ASN A 20 0.40 9.64 7.39
CA ASN A 20 -0.95 9.76 7.96
C ASN A 20 -2.10 9.86 6.96
N GLU A 21 -1.85 9.70 5.65
CA GLU A 21 -2.93 9.55 4.68
C GLU A 21 -3.79 8.32 4.99
N ALA A 22 -5.10 8.42 4.80
CA ALA A 22 -6.00 7.33 5.17
C ALA A 22 -5.93 6.19 4.16
N ILE A 23 -5.65 4.98 4.64
CA ILE A 23 -5.81 3.74 3.88
C ILE A 23 -7.30 3.40 3.88
N VAL A 24 -7.88 3.39 2.70
CA VAL A 24 -9.27 2.99 2.47
C VAL A 24 -9.27 1.61 1.83
N ARG A 25 -9.99 0.67 2.43
CA ARG A 25 -10.22 -0.67 1.93
C ARG A 25 -11.72 -0.88 1.73
N ASP A 26 -12.12 -1.24 0.51
CA ASP A 26 -13.52 -1.48 0.15
C ASP A 26 -14.46 -0.35 0.64
N GLY A 27 -14.00 0.91 0.44
CA GLY A 27 -14.72 2.13 0.81
C GLY A 27 -14.61 2.55 2.27
N THR A 28 -13.98 1.75 3.14
CA THR A 28 -13.86 2.02 4.59
C THR A 28 -12.43 2.37 4.98
N ILE A 29 -12.25 3.39 5.84
CA ILE A 29 -10.92 3.72 6.39
C ILE A 29 -10.50 2.62 7.38
N VAL A 30 -9.33 2.02 7.15
CA VAL A 30 -8.83 0.88 7.95
C VAL A 30 -7.52 1.17 8.69
N GLY A 31 -6.88 2.29 8.40
CA GLY A 31 -5.66 2.71 9.08
C GLY A 31 -4.96 3.85 8.34
N PRO A 32 -3.86 4.38 8.89
CA PRO A 32 -3.05 5.39 8.21
C PRO A 32 -1.85 4.79 7.46
N ILE A 33 -1.37 5.51 6.46
CA ILE A 33 -0.01 5.36 5.93
C ILE A 33 0.98 5.76 7.03
N THR A 34 1.92 4.87 7.35
CA THR A 34 2.98 5.10 8.34
C THR A 34 4.26 5.65 7.73
N SER A 35 4.49 5.40 6.44
CA SER A 35 5.66 5.88 5.71
C SER A 35 5.30 6.07 4.24
N GLY A 36 5.57 7.25 3.68
CA GLY A 36 5.34 7.58 2.28
C GLY A 36 6.62 8.05 1.61
N ASN A 37 6.79 7.75 0.32
CA ASN A 37 7.87 8.23 -0.55
C ASN A 37 7.52 8.05 -2.03
N TYR A 38 8.36 8.52 -2.95
CA TYR A 38 8.20 8.22 -4.37
C TYR A 38 9.05 7.04 -4.82
N GLY A 39 8.42 5.97 -5.33
CA GLY A 39 9.11 4.82 -5.86
C GLY A 39 9.51 5.06 -7.31
N HIS A 40 10.65 5.71 -7.58
CA HIS A 40 11.06 6.06 -8.95
C HIS A 40 11.13 4.86 -9.91
N PHE A 41 11.60 3.70 -9.43
CA PHE A 41 11.58 2.47 -10.23
C PHE A 41 10.15 2.00 -10.55
N LEU A 42 9.21 2.23 -9.63
CA LEU A 42 7.83 1.77 -9.71
C LEU A 42 6.89 2.81 -10.34
N GLY A 43 7.35 4.04 -10.56
CA GLY A 43 6.63 5.11 -11.26
C GLY A 43 5.44 5.70 -10.50
N GLY A 44 5.47 5.73 -9.17
CA GLY A 44 4.40 6.33 -8.38
C GLY A 44 4.71 6.44 -6.89
N ALA A 45 3.86 7.14 -6.15
CA ALA A 45 3.99 7.23 -4.71
C ALA A 45 3.77 5.87 -4.05
N ILE A 46 4.64 5.55 -3.10
CA ILE A 46 4.67 4.32 -2.31
C ILE A 46 4.34 4.66 -0.86
N GLY A 47 3.40 3.92 -0.30
CA GLY A 47 3.01 3.98 1.10
C GLY A 47 3.21 2.63 1.78
N LEU A 48 3.59 2.65 3.05
CA LEU A 48 3.51 1.49 3.94
C LEU A 48 2.44 1.75 4.99
N GLY A 49 1.69 0.72 5.38
CA GLY A 49 0.80 0.81 6.52
C GLY A 49 0.16 -0.51 6.90
N TYR A 50 -0.41 -0.55 8.10
CA TYR A 50 -1.02 -1.76 8.65
C TYR A 50 -2.51 -1.84 8.33
N VAL A 51 -2.95 -3.01 7.87
CA VAL A 51 -4.35 -3.34 7.61
C VAL A 51 -4.83 -4.42 8.60
N PRO A 52 -6.04 -4.31 9.18
CA PRO A 52 -6.65 -5.38 9.97
C PRO A 52 -6.70 -6.69 9.18
N ALA A 53 -6.17 -7.76 9.78
CA ALA A 53 -5.96 -9.04 9.12
C ALA A 53 -6.37 -10.26 9.97
N LYS A 54 -6.96 -10.04 11.15
CA LYS A 54 -7.40 -11.12 12.02
C LYS A 54 -8.42 -12.01 11.31
N GLY A 55 -8.10 -13.30 11.22
CA GLY A 55 -8.95 -14.30 10.57
C GLY A 55 -9.06 -14.14 9.04
N ARG A 56 -8.17 -13.37 8.41
CA ARG A 56 -8.15 -13.18 6.95
C ARG A 56 -6.97 -13.88 6.29
N THR A 57 -7.18 -14.43 5.09
CA THR A 57 -6.10 -14.97 4.25
C THR A 57 -5.40 -13.86 3.45
N ASP A 58 -4.24 -14.18 2.87
CA ASP A 58 -3.51 -13.23 2.03
C ASP A 58 -4.25 -12.92 0.73
N GLU A 59 -4.95 -13.91 0.17
CA GLU A 59 -5.82 -13.74 -0.99
C GLU A 59 -6.99 -12.80 -0.68
N GLU A 60 -7.60 -12.91 0.50
CA GLU A 60 -8.67 -11.98 0.90
C GLU A 60 -8.15 -10.55 1.10
N LEU A 61 -6.92 -10.39 1.60
CA LEU A 61 -6.31 -9.07 1.74
C LEU A 61 -5.99 -8.46 0.37
N LEU A 62 -5.41 -9.24 -0.54
CA LEU A 62 -4.98 -8.75 -1.86
C LEU A 62 -6.13 -8.64 -2.87
N GLY A 63 -7.24 -9.35 -2.65
CA GLY A 63 -8.45 -9.28 -3.48
C GLY A 63 -9.35 -8.06 -3.22
N SER A 64 -9.09 -7.31 -2.15
CA SER A 64 -9.82 -6.08 -1.84
C SER A 64 -9.41 -4.90 -2.74
N THR A 65 -10.28 -3.91 -2.83
CA THR A 65 -9.96 -2.62 -3.46
C THR A 65 -9.33 -1.69 -2.43
N TYR A 66 -8.19 -1.10 -2.77
CA TYR A 66 -7.52 -0.12 -1.94
C TYR A 66 -7.46 1.24 -2.61
N GLU A 67 -7.69 2.27 -1.80
CA GLU A 67 -7.49 3.67 -2.15
C GLU A 67 -6.72 4.33 -1.00
N ILE A 68 -5.96 5.37 -1.31
CA ILE A 68 -5.37 6.25 -0.30
C ILE A 68 -6.01 7.62 -0.44
N GLU A 69 -6.47 8.17 0.69
CA GLU A 69 -7.02 9.53 0.72
C GLU A 69 -5.90 10.56 0.90
N VAL A 70 -5.66 11.34 -0.15
CA VAL A 70 -4.65 12.41 -0.19
C VAL A 70 -5.39 13.74 -0.33
N ALA A 71 -5.23 14.64 0.65
CA ALA A 71 -5.87 15.96 0.65
C ALA A 71 -7.39 15.95 0.36
N GLY A 72 -8.10 14.95 0.87
CA GLY A 72 -9.56 14.79 0.69
C GLY A 72 -9.99 14.14 -0.63
N GLN A 73 -9.04 13.68 -1.45
CA GLN A 73 -9.29 12.94 -2.69
C GLN A 73 -8.84 11.49 -2.56
N ARG A 74 -9.61 10.55 -3.10
CA ARG A 74 -9.26 9.12 -3.09
C ARG A 74 -8.51 8.74 -4.35
N HIS A 75 -7.34 8.16 -4.17
CA HIS A 75 -6.51 7.66 -5.27
C HIS A 75 -6.39 6.14 -5.18
N ALA A 76 -6.73 5.45 -6.27
CA ALA A 76 -6.64 4.00 -6.34
C ALA A 76 -5.19 3.52 -6.15
N ALA A 77 -5.01 2.48 -5.33
CA ALA A 77 -3.72 1.91 -5.00
C ALA A 77 -3.65 0.42 -5.32
N VAL A 78 -2.47 -0.05 -5.71
CA VAL A 78 -2.14 -1.47 -5.76
C VAL A 78 -1.52 -1.86 -4.42
N ALA A 79 -2.04 -2.92 -3.80
CA ALA A 79 -1.52 -3.45 -2.54
C ALA A 79 -0.54 -4.61 -2.77
N SER A 80 0.46 -4.76 -1.91
CA SER A 80 1.39 -5.89 -1.93
C SER A 80 1.81 -6.30 -0.51
N LEU A 81 1.91 -7.61 -0.29
CA LEU A 81 2.47 -8.22 0.93
C LEU A 81 3.97 -8.51 0.81
N VAL A 82 4.52 -8.45 -0.39
CA VAL A 82 5.94 -8.64 -0.70
C VAL A 82 6.55 -7.32 -1.20
N PRO A 83 7.89 -7.19 -1.22
CA PRO A 83 8.54 -6.07 -1.89
C PRO A 83 8.03 -5.88 -3.31
N MET A 84 7.59 -4.67 -3.65
CA MET A 84 7.13 -4.37 -5.01
C MET A 84 8.27 -4.35 -6.03
N HIS A 85 9.51 -4.19 -5.58
CA HIS A 85 10.72 -4.30 -6.39
C HIS A 85 11.59 -5.47 -5.91
N ASP A 86 12.05 -6.29 -6.85
CA ASP A 86 12.86 -7.49 -6.59
C ASP A 86 12.30 -8.39 -5.46
N PRO A 87 11.05 -8.89 -5.59
CA PRO A 87 10.38 -9.66 -4.54
C PRO A 87 11.12 -10.97 -4.16
N LYS A 88 11.99 -11.46 -5.05
CA LYS A 88 12.76 -12.70 -4.86
C LYS A 88 14.22 -12.44 -4.45
N SER A 89 14.63 -11.17 -4.35
CA SER A 89 16.00 -10.76 -4.05
C SER A 89 17.03 -11.33 -5.04
N GLU A 90 16.65 -11.49 -6.31
CA GLU A 90 17.50 -12.07 -7.36
C GLU A 90 18.67 -11.14 -7.68
N ARG A 91 18.49 -9.82 -7.55
CA ARG A 91 19.52 -8.83 -7.90
C ARG A 91 20.64 -8.76 -6.87
N VAL A 92 20.32 -9.02 -5.60
CA VAL A 92 21.29 -8.95 -4.49
C VAL A 92 22.06 -10.26 -4.34
N ARG A 93 21.49 -11.39 -4.81
CA ARG A 93 22.09 -12.73 -4.70
C ARG A 93 23.05 -13.09 -5.84
N ALA A 94 23.06 -12.32 -6.92
CA ALA A 94 23.88 -12.55 -8.11
C ALA A 94 25.36 -12.19 -7.90
#